data_AF-A0A382JWH3-F1
#
_entry.id   AF-A0A382JWH3-F1
#
_cell.length_a   1.000
_cell.length_b   1.000
_cell.length_c   1.000
_cell.angle_alpha   90.00
_cell.angle_beta   90.00
_cell.angle_gamma   90.00
#
_symmetry.space_group_name_H-M   'P 1'
#
loop_
_entity.id
_entity.type
_entity.pdbx_description
1 polymer ?
#
loop_
_entity_poly.entity_id
_entity_poly.type
_entity_poly.pdbx_seq_one_letter_code
_entity_poly.pdbx_strand_id
1 'polypeptide(L)'
;TTSVGTLNASRASISQIDEAITKVSGQRGELGAVMNRLAFTISFTENSIENIQNSEASISDADIAYEVSRFTRSQVLSQASTAMFAQSNVVPQTVLSLLQ
;
A
#
# COMPACT_ATOMS: atom_id res chain seq x y z
N THR A 1 -36.89 -5.65 41.37
CA THR A 1 -38.29 -5.18 41.52
C THR A 1 -38.25 -3.76 42.04
N THR A 2 -38.25 -2.79 41.13
CA THR A 2 -38.30 -1.36 41.48
C THR A 2 -39.73 -0.99 41.86
N SER A 3 -40.03 -1.03 43.16
CA SER A 3 -41.35 -0.68 43.69
C SER A 3 -41.36 0.78 44.13
N VAL A 4 -42.40 1.52 43.73
CA VAL A 4 -42.57 2.95 44.05
C VAL A 4 -43.72 3.17 45.04
N GLY A 5 -44.25 2.09 45.64
CA GLY A 5 -45.45 2.14 46.47
C GLY A 5 -45.25 2.73 47.88
N THR A 6 -44.00 2.87 48.34
CA THR A 6 -43.67 3.48 49.65
C THR A 6 -42.43 4.36 49.50
N LEU A 7 -42.30 5.41 50.33
CA LEU A 7 -41.18 6.36 50.26
C LEU A 7 -39.80 5.67 50.31
N ASN A 8 -39.64 4.63 51.14
CA ASN A 8 -38.40 3.86 51.23
C ASN A 8 -38.14 3.01 49.98
N ALA A 9 -39.16 2.37 49.42
CA ALA A 9 -39.02 1.57 48.20
C ALA A 9 -38.67 2.46 46.99
N SER A 10 -39.24 3.65 46.90
CA SER A 10 -38.91 4.64 45.87
C SER A 10 -37.46 5.10 45.97
N ARG A 11 -36.95 5.39 47.17
CA ARG A 11 -35.53 5.76 47.39
C ARG A 11 -34.57 4.63 47.02
N ALA A 12 -34.88 3.39 47.40
CA ALA A 12 -34.07 2.23 47.02
C ALA A 12 -34.07 1.99 45.50
N SER A 13 -35.21 2.19 44.84
CA SER A 13 -35.33 2.06 43.38
C SER A 13 -34.50 3.11 42.64
N ILE A 14 -34.44 4.36 43.14
CA ILE A 14 -33.60 5.41 42.56
C ILE A 14 -32.12 5.03 42.63
N SER A 15 -31.64 4.55 43.79
CA SER A 15 -30.24 4.11 43.96
C SER A 15 -29.90 2.98 42.99
N GLN A 16 -30.80 2.00 42.83
CA GLN A 16 -30.58 0.86 41.96
C GLN A 16 -30.55 1.26 40.47
N ILE A 17 -31.34 2.26 40.07
CA ILE A 17 -31.30 2.83 38.73
C ILE A 17 -30.01 3.61 38.50
N ASP A 18 -29.54 4.37 39.49
CA ASP A 18 -28.30 5.15 39.38
C ASP A 18 -27.06 4.25 39.23
N GLU A 19 -27.01 3.15 39.97
CA GLU A 19 -25.99 2.11 39.79
C GLU A 19 -26.04 1.47 38.39
N ALA A 20 -27.25 1.17 37.90
CA ALA A 20 -27.43 0.62 36.56
C ALA A 20 -26.98 1.60 35.47
N ILE A 21 -27.31 2.89 35.61
CA ILE A 21 -26.87 3.96 34.70
C ILE A 21 -25.35 4.08 34.72
N THR A 22 -24.73 4.06 35.90
CA THR A 22 -23.27 4.12 36.06
C THR A 22 -22.59 2.95 35.37
N LYS A 23 -23.13 1.74 35.53
CA LYS A 23 -22.61 0.52 34.88
C LYS A 23 -22.69 0.61 33.35
N VAL A 24 -23.83 1.00 32.80
CA VAL A 24 -24.01 1.17 31.35
C VAL A 24 -23.10 2.27 30.81
N SER A 25 -22.96 3.36 31.56
CA SER A 25 -22.08 4.48 31.18
C SER A 25 -20.61 4.06 31.17
N GLY A 26 -20.17 3.26 32.15
CA GLY A 26 -18.84 2.67 32.18
C GLY A 26 -18.57 1.80 30.95
N GLN A 27 -19.48 0.87 30.64
CA GLN A 27 -19.37 0.02 29.45
C GLN A 27 -19.34 0.83 28.14
N ARG A 28 -20.15 1.89 28.04
CA ARG A 28 -20.12 2.81 26.88
C ARG A 28 -18.79 3.55 26.76
N GLY A 29 -18.19 3.93 27.89
CA GLY A 29 -16.86 4.54 27.92
C GLY A 29 -15.78 3.58 27.42
N GLU A 30 -15.78 2.33 27.88
CA GLU A 30 -14.87 1.28 27.41
C GLU A 30 -15.02 1.03 25.91
N LEU A 31 -16.26 0.92 25.42
CA LEU A 31 -16.51 0.76 23.98
C LEU A 31 -15.99 1.97 23.19
N GLY A 32 -16.19 3.19 23.70
CA GLY A 32 -15.62 4.41 23.11
C GLY A 32 -14.10 4.37 23.02
N ALA A 33 -13.42 3.88 24.07
CA ALA A 33 -11.97 3.72 24.07
C ALA A 33 -11.51 2.68 23.04
N VAL A 34 -12.21 1.54 22.93
CA VAL A 34 -11.91 0.50 21.93
C VAL A 34 -12.13 1.03 20.51
N MET A 35 -13.21 1.79 20.27
CA MET A 35 -13.45 2.42 18.96
C MET A 35 -12.33 3.40 18.57
N ASN A 36 -11.85 4.23 19.51
CA ASN A 36 -10.73 5.13 19.25
C ASN A 36 -9.44 4.36 18.92
N ARG A 37 -9.14 3.29 19.67
CA ARG A 37 -7.99 2.42 19.37
C ARG A 37 -8.10 1.75 18.00
N LEU A 38 -9.30 1.29 17.64
CA LEU A 38 -9.55 0.67 16.34
C LEU A 38 -9.34 1.69 15.22
N ALA A 39 -9.91 2.89 15.35
CA ALA A 39 -9.72 3.97 14.38
C ALA A 39 -8.24 4.32 14.20
N PHE A 40 -7.48 4.47 15.29
CA PHE A 40 -6.04 4.68 15.23
C PHE A 40 -5.31 3.53 14.52
N THR A 41 -5.65 2.28 14.86
CA THR A 41 -5.04 1.08 14.25
C THR A 41 -5.31 1.01 12.75
N ILE A 42 -6.53 1.37 12.32
CA ILE A 42 -6.89 1.45 10.91
C ILE A 42 -6.02 2.48 10.20
N SER A 43 -5.99 3.74 10.68
CA SER A 43 -5.20 4.80 10.05
C SER A 43 -3.71 4.48 10.01
N PHE A 44 -3.17 3.87 11.08
CA PHE A 44 -1.78 3.41 11.10
C PHE A 44 -1.53 2.31 10.05
N THR A 45 -2.45 1.34 9.94
CA THR A 45 -2.33 0.24 8.98
C THR A 45 -2.44 0.73 7.55
N GLU A 46 -3.36 1.65 7.26
CA GLU A 46 -3.50 2.29 5.94
C GLU A 46 -2.21 3.00 5.53
N ASN A 47 -1.61 3.78 6.44
CA ASN A 47 -0.32 4.42 6.16
C ASN A 47 0.81 3.40 5.97
N SER A 48 0.83 2.32 6.75
CA SER A 48 1.80 1.25 6.57
C SER A 48 1.64 0.54 5.22
N ILE A 49 0.41 0.32 4.76
CA ILE A 49 0.12 -0.27 3.44
C ILE A 49 0.61 0.68 2.34
N GLU A 50 0.31 1.97 2.42
CA GLU A 50 0.78 2.97 1.46
C GLU A 50 2.32 3.00 1.37
N ASN A 51 3.01 2.99 2.52
CA ASN A 51 4.48 2.95 2.55
C ASN A 51 5.05 1.67 1.92
N ILE A 52 4.42 0.52 2.16
CA ILE A 52 4.84 -0.76 1.56
C ILE A 52 4.59 -0.76 0.05
N GLN A 53 3.40 -0.30 -0.39
CA GLN A 53 3.06 -0.20 -1.82
C GLN A 53 4.02 0.74 -2.56
N ASN A 54 4.36 1.89 -1.98
CA ASN A 54 5.34 2.81 -2.56
C ASN A 54 6.74 2.20 -2.66
N SER A 55 7.12 1.39 -1.66
CA SER A 55 8.40 0.67 -1.67
C SER A 55 8.41 -0.44 -2.74
N GLU A 56 7.32 -1.20 -2.85
CA GLU A 56 7.14 -2.24 -3.88
C GLU A 56 7.14 -1.63 -5.29
N ALA A 57 6.41 -0.54 -5.49
CA ALA A 57 6.41 0.20 -6.76
C ALA A 57 7.82 0.68 -7.12
N SER A 58 8.59 1.21 -6.16
CA SER A 58 9.97 1.64 -6.40
C SER A 58 10.89 0.48 -6.81
N ILE A 59 10.71 -0.70 -6.23
CA ILE A 59 11.48 -1.90 -6.60
C ILE A 59 11.07 -2.38 -8.00
N SER A 60 9.77 -2.50 -8.25
CA SER A 60 9.23 -2.91 -9.55
C SER A 60 9.68 -1.97 -10.67
N ASP A 61 9.60 -0.66 -10.45
CA ASP A 61 10.02 0.34 -11.43
C ASP A 61 11.54 0.28 -11.70
N ALA A 62 12.35 0.00 -10.68
CA ALA A 62 13.80 -0.18 -10.86
C ALA A 62 14.13 -1.43 -11.70
N ASP A 63 13.44 -2.54 -11.45
CA ASP A 63 13.60 -3.78 -12.21
C ASP A 63 13.14 -3.61 -13.67
N ILE A 64 12.01 -2.93 -13.89
CA ILE A 64 11.52 -2.59 -15.24
C ILE A 64 12.52 -1.68 -15.95
N ALA A 65 13.04 -0.63 -15.29
CA ALA A 65 14.04 0.25 -15.88
C ALA A 65 15.31 -0.51 -16.30
N TYR A 66 15.75 -1.48 -15.48
CA TYR A 66 16.89 -2.33 -15.80
C TYR A 66 16.63 -3.21 -17.02
N GLU A 67 15.48 -3.90 -17.07
CA GLU A 67 15.15 -4.81 -18.17
C GLU A 67 14.87 -4.05 -19.48
N VAL A 68 14.20 -2.89 -19.41
CA VAL A 68 14.02 -1.99 -20.56
C VAL A 68 15.37 -1.52 -21.09
N SER A 69 16.31 -1.15 -20.22
CA SER A 69 17.67 -0.76 -20.64
C SER A 69 18.41 -1.90 -21.35
N ARG A 70 18.28 -3.14 -20.85
CA ARG A 70 18.86 -4.34 -21.49
C ARG A 70 18.19 -4.67 -22.83
N PHE A 71 16.86 -4.56 -22.89
CA PHE A 71 16.09 -4.75 -24.11
C PHE A 71 16.48 -3.71 -25.16
N THR A 72 16.50 -2.42 -24.81
CA THR A 72 16.93 -1.33 -25.69
C THR A 72 18.37 -1.53 -26.15
N ARG A 73 19.30 -1.91 -25.26
CA ARG A 73 20.69 -2.23 -25.64
C ARG A 73 20.75 -3.36 -26.66
N SER A 74 20.00 -4.43 -26.44
CA SER A 74 19.95 -5.58 -27.36
C SER A 74 19.36 -5.19 -28.71
N GLN A 75 18.33 -4.35 -28.72
CA GLN A 75 17.70 -3.84 -29.93
C GLN A 75 18.64 -2.94 -30.73
N VAL A 76 19.36 -2.03 -30.06
CA VAL A 76 20.40 -1.20 -30.67
C VAL A 76 21.53 -2.07 -31.23
N LEU A 77 21.97 -3.10 -30.50
CA LEU A 77 23.00 -4.02 -30.96
C LEU A 77 22.57 -4.79 -32.22
N SER A 78 21.32 -5.23 -32.29
CA SER A 78 20.77 -5.93 -33.46
C SER A 78 20.68 -5.01 -34.69
N GLN A 79 20.23 -3.77 -34.51
CA GLN A 79 20.21 -2.76 -35.58
C GLN A 79 21.62 -2.39 -36.04
N ALA A 80 22.54 -2.18 -35.09
CA ALA A 80 23.95 -1.91 -35.38
C ALA A 80 24.63 -3.10 -36.08
N SER A 81 24.33 -4.33 -35.69
CA SER A 81 24.84 -5.54 -36.36
C SER A 81 24.35 -5.60 -37.81
N THR A 82 23.08 -5.32 -38.05
CA THR A 82 22.50 -5.28 -39.41
C THR A 82 23.15 -4.19 -40.27
N ALA A 83 23.31 -2.98 -39.71
CA ALA A 83 24.00 -1.88 -40.38
C ALA A 83 25.50 -2.17 -40.61
N MET A 84 26.18 -2.81 -39.65
CA MET A 84 27.57 -3.24 -39.79
C MET A 84 27.73 -4.38 -40.80
N PHE A 85 26.80 -5.32 -40.89
CA PHE A 85 26.79 -6.35 -41.94
C PHE A 85 26.60 -5.74 -43.32
N ALA A 86 25.71 -4.76 -43.47
CA ALA A 86 25.54 -4.01 -44.71
C ALA A 86 26.82 -3.25 -45.06
N GLN A 87 27.41 -2.53 -44.11
CA GLN A 87 28.67 -1.78 -44.30
C GLN A 87 29.86 -2.70 -44.62
N SER A 88 29.96 -3.87 -43.98
CA SER A 88 31.06 -4.83 -44.19
C SER A 88 30.99 -5.52 -45.56
N ASN A 89 29.82 -5.59 -46.21
CA ASN A 89 29.70 -6.12 -47.57
C ASN A 89 30.15 -5.11 -48.65
N VAL A 90 30.04 -3.80 -48.40
CA VAL A 90 30.43 -2.76 -49.36
C VAL A 90 31.94 -2.49 -49.37
N VAL A 91 32.63 -2.79 -48.27
CA VAL A 91 34.09 -2.62 -48.13
C VAL A 91 34.91 -3.55 -49.05
N PRO A 92 34.64 -4.86 -49.17
CA PRO A 92 35.35 -5.73 -50.12
C PRO A 92 35.16 -5.28 -51.58
N GLN A 93 33.99 -4.76 -51.93
CA GLN A 93 33.64 -4.40 -53.31
C GLN A 93 34.32 -3.12 -53.77
N THR A 94 34.54 -2.17 -52.85
CA THR A 94 35.33 -0.96 -53.10
C THR A 94 36.83 -1.27 -53.22
N VAL A 95 37.36 -2.25 -52.47
CA VAL A 95 38.74 -2.71 -52.64
C VAL A 95 38.94 -3.42 -53.98
N LEU A 96 37.97 -4.21 -54.43
CA LEU A 96 38.04 -4.88 -55.75
C LEU A 96 38.02 -3.87 -56.92
N SER A 97 37.39 -2.70 -56.74
CA SER A 97 37.41 -1.59 -57.69
C SER A 97 38.73 -0.81 -57.71
N LEU A 98 39.54 -0.89 -56.64
CA LEU A 98 40.85 -0.23 -56.54
C LEU A 98 42.01 -1.11 -57.03
N LEU A 99 41.76 -2.41 -57.23
CA LEU A 99 42.73 -3.38 -57.77
C LEU A 99 42.56 -3.65 -59.26
N GLN A 100 41.65 -2.95 -59.93
CA GLN A 100 41.38 -3.03 -61.37
C GLN A 100 41.92 -1.81 -62.12
#